data_AF-A0A832D4J5-F1
#
_entry.id   AF-A0A832D4J5-F1
#
_cell.length_a   1.000
_cell.length_b   1.000
_cell.length_c   1.000
_cell.angle_alpha   90.00
_cell.angle_beta   90.00
_cell.angle_gamma   90.00
#
_symmetry.space_group_name_H-M   'P 1'
#
loop_
_entity.id
_entity.type
_entity.pdbx_description
1 polymer ?
#
loop_
_entity_poly.entity_id
_entity_poly.type
_entity_poly.pdbx_seq_one_letter_code
_entity_poly.pdbx_strand_id
1 'polypeptide(L)'
;FLAGHKIVVHGNAQDGVGNTMDDGEIIVHGRAGDVVAMSMRGGRIMIRDDVGYRTAIHMKEYKEKVPVLIVGGTSQDFFGEYMAGGRAILLGLYSATHRGRYMGTGMHGGIIYVRGKLEPWQVGREVGILELSSEDFKFLEKHVGDFCKEFGFNADEILGDKFLKLLPVSKRPYGKVYVY
;
A
#
# COMPACT_ATOMS: atom_id res chain seq x y z
N PHE A 1 -4.69 6.74 18.62
CA PHE A 1 -5.15 6.96 17.24
C PHE A 1 -6.30 6.00 16.94
N LEU A 2 -6.96 6.12 15.79
CA LEU A 2 -8.18 5.37 15.46
C LEU A 2 -8.06 3.90 15.86
N ALA A 3 -9.05 3.43 16.61
CA ALA A 3 -9.13 2.08 17.14
C ALA A 3 -10.57 1.58 16.99
N GLY A 4 -10.88 0.96 15.86
CA GLY A 4 -12.12 0.23 15.59
C GLY A 4 -13.27 1.05 15.00
N HIS A 5 -13.08 2.36 14.75
CA HIS A 5 -14.13 3.21 14.19
C HIS A 5 -14.07 3.26 12.66
N LYS A 6 -15.19 3.56 12.01
CA LYS A 6 -15.27 3.81 10.56
C LYS A 6 -15.40 5.31 10.29
N ILE A 7 -14.55 5.84 9.43
CA ILE A 7 -14.57 7.23 8.96
C ILE A 7 -14.74 7.22 7.44
N VAL A 8 -15.68 8.02 6.93
CA VAL A 8 -15.92 8.20 5.49
C VAL A 8 -15.80 9.68 5.14
N VAL A 9 -14.97 9.99 4.15
CA VAL A 9 -14.71 11.34 3.65
C VAL A 9 -15.23 11.46 2.23
N HIS A 10 -16.30 12.22 2.03
CA HIS A 10 -16.87 12.52 0.71
C HIS A 10 -16.15 13.70 0.04
N GLY A 11 -14.88 13.49 -0.30
CA GLY A 11 -14.03 14.51 -0.90
C GLY A 11 -12.56 14.14 -0.76
N ASN A 12 -11.69 15.16 -0.78
CA ASN A 12 -10.26 14.98 -0.62
C ASN A 12 -9.85 15.05 0.86
N ALA A 13 -8.78 14.35 1.20
CA ALA A 13 -8.07 14.48 2.46
C ALA A 13 -6.69 15.13 2.24
N GLN A 14 -6.15 15.76 3.29
CA GLN A 14 -4.77 16.26 3.29
C GLN A 14 -3.80 15.16 3.75
N ASP A 15 -2.65 15.56 4.28
CA ASP A 15 -1.58 14.68 4.70
C ASP A 15 -1.93 13.89 5.98
N GLY A 16 -1.26 12.76 6.19
CA GLY A 16 -1.29 12.04 7.47
C GLY A 16 -2.56 11.24 7.74
N VAL A 17 -3.36 10.96 6.72
CA VAL A 17 -4.55 10.08 6.85
C VAL A 17 -4.15 8.75 7.47
N GLY A 18 -4.74 8.40 8.60
CA GLY A 18 -4.46 7.14 9.29
C GLY A 18 -3.08 7.07 9.96
N ASN A 19 -2.45 8.21 10.26
CA ASN A 19 -1.22 8.26 11.04
C ASN A 19 -1.37 7.46 12.35
N THR A 20 -0.52 6.45 12.54
CA THR A 20 -0.45 5.56 13.71
C THR A 20 -1.77 4.87 14.05
N MET A 21 -2.66 4.71 13.07
CA MET A 21 -3.92 3.98 13.21
C MET A 21 -3.69 2.55 13.70
N ASP A 22 -4.45 2.14 14.71
CA ASP A 22 -4.32 0.83 15.38
C ASP A 22 -5.38 -0.17 14.91
N ASP A 23 -6.59 0.31 14.63
CA ASP A 23 -7.68 -0.49 14.05
C ASP A 23 -8.79 0.41 13.47
N GLY A 24 -9.73 -0.18 12.73
CA GLY A 24 -10.90 0.49 12.14
C GLY A 24 -10.81 0.65 10.63
N GLU A 25 -11.56 1.59 10.08
CA GLU A 25 -11.65 1.82 8.64
C GLU A 25 -11.66 3.33 8.31
N ILE A 26 -10.87 3.74 7.32
CA ILE A 26 -10.94 5.09 6.73
C ILE A 26 -11.17 4.96 5.23
N ILE A 27 -12.18 5.65 4.72
CA ILE A 27 -12.57 5.65 3.30
C ILE A 27 -12.56 7.08 2.79
N VAL A 28 -11.81 7.35 1.72
CA VAL A 28 -11.71 8.68 1.09
C VAL A 28 -12.18 8.58 -0.36
N HIS A 29 -13.30 9.24 -0.67
CA HIS A 29 -13.88 9.33 -2.03
C HIS A 29 -13.17 10.40 -2.90
N GLY A 30 -11.87 10.55 -2.72
CA GLY A 30 -11.05 11.56 -3.38
C GLY A 30 -9.59 11.17 -3.30
N ARG A 31 -8.70 12.16 -3.45
CA ARG A 31 -7.26 11.98 -3.22
C ARG A 31 -6.90 12.21 -1.75
N ALA A 32 -5.75 11.70 -1.34
CA ALA A 32 -5.12 12.03 -0.06
C ALA A 32 -3.71 12.58 -0.27
N GLY A 33 -3.24 13.38 0.70
CA GLY A 33 -1.93 14.02 0.65
C GLY A 33 -0.78 13.07 0.97
N ASP A 34 0.29 13.62 1.53
CA ASP A 34 1.50 12.90 1.89
C ASP A 34 1.29 12.02 3.12
N VAL A 35 2.17 11.02 3.29
CA VAL A 35 2.31 10.21 4.51
C VAL A 35 1.02 9.52 4.99
N VAL A 36 0.12 9.18 4.06
CA VAL A 36 -1.04 8.32 4.32
C VAL A 36 -0.55 6.99 4.92
N ALA A 37 -1.25 6.47 5.92
CA ALA A 37 -0.90 5.25 6.65
C ALA A 37 0.47 5.29 7.36
N MET A 38 1.02 6.47 7.65
CA MET A 38 2.27 6.61 8.39
C MET A 38 2.22 5.83 9.71
N SER A 39 3.13 4.87 9.92
CA SER A 39 3.20 4.07 11.15
C SER A 39 1.90 3.34 11.54
N MET A 40 1.00 3.09 10.59
CA MET A 40 -0.22 2.31 10.78
C MET A 40 0.11 0.88 11.24
N ARG A 41 -0.67 0.34 12.17
CA ARG A 41 -0.46 -0.97 12.82
C ARG A 41 -1.62 -1.96 12.65
N GLY A 42 -2.80 -1.48 12.30
CA GLY A 42 -3.96 -2.32 12.03
C GLY A 42 -5.10 -1.52 11.39
N GLY A 43 -6.18 -2.22 11.04
CA GLY A 43 -7.31 -1.67 10.32
C GLY A 43 -7.08 -1.54 8.80
N ARG A 44 -7.96 -0.80 8.14
CA ARG A 44 -7.96 -0.63 6.68
C ARG A 44 -8.14 0.83 6.26
N ILE A 45 -7.42 1.24 5.22
CA ILE A 45 -7.61 2.54 4.55
C ILE A 45 -7.87 2.31 3.07
N MET A 46 -8.89 2.97 2.52
CA MET A 46 -9.20 2.99 1.10
C MET A 46 -9.21 4.42 0.57
N ILE A 47 -8.33 4.72 -0.38
CA ILE A 47 -8.27 6.00 -1.10
C ILE A 47 -8.71 5.77 -2.53
N ARG A 48 -9.79 6.41 -2.97
CA ARG A 48 -10.32 6.19 -4.32
C ARG A 48 -9.34 6.67 -5.41
N ASP A 49 -8.74 7.83 -5.20
CA ASP A 49 -7.90 8.48 -6.21
C ASP A 49 -6.41 8.31 -5.86
N ASP A 50 -5.60 9.33 -6.11
CA ASP A 50 -4.15 9.28 -5.88
C ASP A 50 -3.75 9.60 -4.43
N VAL A 51 -2.51 9.24 -4.08
CA VAL A 51 -1.85 9.60 -2.82
C VAL A 51 -0.52 10.34 -3.05
N GLY A 52 -0.08 11.09 -2.05
CA GLY A 52 1.15 11.85 -2.07
C GLY A 52 2.42 11.04 -1.78
N TYR A 53 3.47 11.74 -1.36
CA TYR A 53 4.79 11.21 -1.04
C TYR A 53 4.77 10.37 0.23
N ARG A 54 5.68 9.39 0.33
CA ARG A 54 5.93 8.61 1.56
C ARG A 54 4.68 7.93 2.13
N THR A 55 3.73 7.60 1.28
CA THR A 55 2.57 6.81 1.68
C THR A 55 3.03 5.44 2.19
N ALA A 56 2.39 4.96 3.26
CA ALA A 56 2.73 3.75 4.02
C ALA A 56 4.11 3.75 4.69
N ILE A 57 4.71 4.93 4.89
CA ILE A 57 6.00 5.02 5.59
C ILE A 57 5.91 4.43 7.00
N HIS A 58 6.84 3.53 7.35
CA HIS A 58 6.88 2.85 8.65
C HIS A 58 5.63 2.02 9.01
N MET A 59 4.77 1.65 8.05
CA MET A 59 3.65 0.74 8.32
C MET A 59 4.17 -0.61 8.87
N LYS A 60 3.50 -1.15 9.89
CA LYS A 60 3.98 -2.30 10.71
C LYS A 60 2.86 -3.29 10.95
N GLU A 61 3.18 -4.57 10.97
CA GLU A 61 2.26 -5.63 11.42
C GLU A 61 2.75 -6.25 12.73
N TYR A 62 1.84 -6.72 13.57
CA TYR A 62 2.18 -7.39 14.81
C TYR A 62 1.17 -8.51 15.09
N LYS A 63 1.67 -9.74 15.13
CA LYS A 63 0.86 -10.96 15.29
C LYS A 63 -0.29 -10.99 14.27
N GLU A 64 -1.54 -11.04 14.73
CA GLU A 64 -2.75 -11.04 13.91
C GLU A 64 -3.12 -9.68 13.30
N LYS A 65 -2.51 -8.57 13.78
CA LYS A 65 -2.79 -7.23 13.24
C LYS A 65 -1.98 -6.97 11.99
N VAL A 66 -2.64 -7.04 10.83
CA VAL A 66 -2.07 -6.75 9.51
C VAL A 66 -2.79 -5.53 8.93
N PRO A 67 -2.18 -4.32 8.93
CA PRO A 67 -2.81 -3.15 8.35
C PRO A 67 -2.89 -3.25 6.83
N VAL A 68 -3.96 -2.73 6.26
CA VAL A 68 -4.23 -2.77 4.81
C VAL A 68 -4.46 -1.36 4.28
N LEU A 69 -3.71 -0.98 3.24
CA LEU A 69 -3.94 0.23 2.47
C LEU A 69 -4.26 -0.14 1.02
N ILE A 70 -5.37 0.39 0.49
CA ILE A 70 -5.74 0.27 -0.93
C ILE A 70 -5.84 1.67 -1.53
N VAL A 71 -5.12 1.91 -2.62
CA VAL A 71 -5.13 3.17 -3.38
C VAL A 71 -5.60 2.88 -4.79
N GLY A 72 -6.67 3.54 -5.22
CA GLY A 72 -7.22 3.38 -6.56
C GLY A 72 -6.33 3.98 -7.64
N GLY A 73 -5.75 5.15 -7.39
CA GLY A 73 -4.80 5.80 -8.28
C GLY A 73 -3.36 5.31 -8.12
N THR A 74 -2.42 6.23 -8.24
CA THR A 74 -0.98 6.02 -8.02
C THR A 74 -0.50 6.76 -6.77
N SER A 75 0.76 6.49 -6.41
CA SER A 75 1.52 7.27 -5.43
C SER A 75 2.60 8.11 -6.12
N GLN A 76 3.06 9.14 -5.42
CA GLN A 76 4.38 9.77 -5.66
C GLN A 76 5.51 8.89 -5.10
N ASP A 77 6.70 9.46 -4.92
CA ASP A 77 7.92 8.75 -4.50
C ASP A 77 7.82 8.18 -3.06
N PHE A 78 8.66 7.19 -2.79
CA PHE A 78 8.86 6.56 -1.47
C PHE A 78 7.63 5.82 -0.92
N PHE A 79 6.78 5.27 -1.79
CA PHE A 79 5.68 4.42 -1.36
C PHE A 79 6.19 3.19 -0.60
N GLY A 80 5.73 2.97 0.63
CA GLY A 80 6.16 1.88 1.50
C GLY A 80 7.58 2.04 2.07
N GLU A 81 8.09 3.27 2.16
CA GLU A 81 9.42 3.52 2.76
C GLU A 81 9.49 3.00 4.21
N TYR A 82 10.53 2.25 4.55
CA TYR A 82 10.70 1.63 5.87
C TYR A 82 9.52 0.76 6.36
N MET A 83 8.69 0.25 5.45
CA MET A 83 7.60 -0.65 5.79
C MET A 83 8.16 -1.93 6.42
N ALA A 84 7.61 -2.30 7.57
CA ALA A 84 8.03 -3.46 8.36
C ALA A 84 6.90 -4.49 8.52
N GLY A 85 5.78 -4.30 7.82
CA GLY A 85 4.62 -5.18 7.84
C GLY A 85 3.40 -4.55 7.17
N GLY A 86 2.35 -5.34 7.01
CA GLY A 86 1.08 -4.93 6.41
C GLY A 86 1.02 -5.22 4.91
N ARG A 87 -0.05 -4.72 4.28
CA ARG A 87 -0.32 -4.89 2.85
C ARG A 87 -0.72 -3.55 2.24
N ALA A 88 -0.03 -3.14 1.19
CA ALA A 88 -0.33 -1.91 0.47
C ALA A 88 -0.61 -2.23 -1.01
N ILE A 89 -1.68 -1.71 -1.58
CA ILE A 89 -2.13 -2.00 -2.95
C ILE A 89 -2.22 -0.68 -3.73
N LEU A 90 -1.56 -0.62 -4.90
CA LEU A 90 -1.72 0.44 -5.90
C LEU A 90 -2.44 -0.12 -7.12
N LEU A 91 -3.60 0.45 -7.46
CA LEU A 91 -4.41 0.00 -8.60
C LEU A 91 -4.16 0.81 -9.87
N GLY A 92 -3.69 2.06 -9.82
CA GLY A 92 -3.40 2.84 -11.03
C GLY A 92 -4.60 3.00 -11.97
N LEU A 93 -5.82 3.14 -11.45
CA LEU A 93 -7.07 3.18 -12.23
C LEU A 93 -7.12 4.31 -13.26
N TYR A 94 -6.37 5.38 -13.05
CA TYR A 94 -6.40 6.58 -13.89
C TYR A 94 -5.09 6.85 -14.65
N SER A 95 -4.08 6.00 -14.48
CA SER A 95 -2.79 6.13 -15.17
C SER A 95 -2.22 4.75 -15.47
N ALA A 96 -1.92 4.51 -16.75
CA ALA A 96 -1.30 3.26 -17.19
C ALA A 96 0.14 3.06 -16.66
N THR A 97 0.74 4.10 -16.06
CA THR A 97 2.12 4.03 -15.54
C THR A 97 2.22 4.64 -14.14
N HIS A 98 2.83 3.89 -13.24
CA HIS A 98 3.27 4.40 -11.94
C HIS A 98 4.54 5.20 -12.12
N ARG A 99 4.56 6.46 -11.66
CA ARG A 99 5.72 7.36 -11.81
C ARG A 99 6.62 7.44 -10.58
N GLY A 100 6.14 6.92 -9.45
CA GLY A 100 6.86 6.94 -8.19
C GLY A 100 8.20 6.22 -8.29
N ARG A 101 9.17 6.75 -7.54
CA ARG A 101 10.54 6.25 -7.39
C ARG A 101 10.77 5.75 -5.97
N TYR A 102 11.81 4.91 -5.82
CA TYR A 102 12.26 4.42 -4.51
C TYR A 102 11.18 3.66 -3.71
N MET A 103 10.29 2.95 -4.41
CA MET A 103 9.24 2.16 -3.77
C MET A 103 9.84 1.08 -2.87
N GLY A 104 9.39 1.03 -1.62
CA GLY A 104 9.87 0.08 -0.62
C GLY A 104 11.32 0.32 -0.16
N THR A 105 11.92 1.49 -0.41
CA THR A 105 13.22 1.81 0.18
C THR A 105 13.15 1.69 1.70
N GLY A 106 14.10 0.99 2.34
CA GLY A 106 14.03 0.74 3.78
C GLY A 106 13.20 -0.48 4.18
N MET A 107 12.55 -1.18 3.25
CA MET A 107 11.56 -2.20 3.60
C MET A 107 12.20 -3.38 4.35
N HIS A 108 11.58 -3.74 5.48
CA HIS A 108 11.96 -4.86 6.34
C HIS A 108 10.89 -5.96 6.38
N GLY A 109 9.65 -5.66 5.98
CA GLY A 109 8.54 -6.61 6.01
C GLY A 109 7.27 -6.09 5.34
N GLY A 110 6.27 -6.97 5.23
CA GLY A 110 5.02 -6.72 4.52
C GLY A 110 5.09 -7.00 3.01
N ILE A 111 4.03 -6.65 2.27
CA ILE A 111 3.95 -6.83 0.82
C ILE A 111 3.30 -5.60 0.19
N ILE A 112 3.88 -5.10 -0.90
CA ILE A 112 3.26 -4.08 -1.75
C ILE A 112 2.79 -4.75 -3.04
N TYR A 113 1.54 -4.60 -3.40
CA TYR A 113 0.97 -5.06 -4.67
C TYR A 113 0.78 -3.89 -5.62
N VAL A 114 1.18 -4.07 -6.86
CA VAL A 114 1.11 -3.03 -7.89
C VAL A 114 0.46 -3.60 -9.14
N ARG A 115 -0.66 -3.03 -9.57
CA ARG A 115 -1.28 -3.36 -10.86
C ARG A 115 -0.46 -2.74 -11.98
N GLY A 116 -0.20 -3.49 -13.05
CA GLY A 116 0.57 -3.03 -14.20
C GLY A 116 2.05 -3.39 -14.11
N LYS A 117 2.91 -2.45 -14.49
CA LYS A 117 4.36 -2.67 -14.66
C LYS A 117 5.17 -1.71 -13.81
N LEU A 118 6.32 -2.19 -13.34
CA LEU A 118 7.35 -1.39 -12.69
C LEU A 118 8.70 -1.73 -13.30
N GLU A 119 9.50 -0.70 -13.50
CA GLU A 119 10.90 -0.86 -13.90
C GLU A 119 11.80 -1.03 -12.66
N PRO A 120 12.91 -1.79 -12.75
CA PRO A 120 13.80 -2.04 -11.61
C PRO A 120 14.31 -0.77 -10.92
N TRP A 121 14.51 0.32 -11.67
CA TRP A 121 15.00 1.60 -11.13
C TRP A 121 13.97 2.34 -10.25
N GLN A 122 12.69 1.95 -10.31
CA GLN A 122 11.62 2.55 -9.52
C GLN A 122 11.56 2.01 -8.09
N VAL A 123 12.27 0.92 -7.81
CA VAL A 123 12.14 0.16 -6.58
C VAL A 123 13.44 0.26 -5.76
N GLY A 124 13.33 0.25 -4.43
CA GLY A 124 14.47 0.19 -3.53
C GLY A 124 15.36 -1.03 -3.82
N ARG A 125 16.67 -0.87 -3.65
CA ARG A 125 17.68 -1.89 -4.01
C ARG A 125 17.47 -3.22 -3.28
N GLU A 126 16.93 -3.15 -2.08
CA GLU A 126 16.62 -4.25 -1.16
C GLU A 126 15.25 -4.88 -1.37
N VAL A 127 14.53 -4.50 -2.42
CA VAL A 127 13.17 -4.96 -2.70
C VAL A 127 13.15 -5.78 -3.98
N GLY A 128 12.60 -6.99 -3.90
CA GLY A 128 12.42 -7.88 -5.04
C GLY A 128 11.07 -7.67 -5.70
N ILE A 129 11.05 -7.70 -7.03
CA ILE A 129 9.82 -7.72 -7.84
C ILE A 129 9.53 -9.19 -8.17
N LEU A 130 8.38 -9.71 -7.74
CA LEU A 130 7.96 -11.10 -7.97
C LEU A 130 6.56 -11.17 -8.57
N GLU A 131 6.26 -12.34 -9.16
CA GLU A 131 4.89 -12.70 -9.55
C GLU A 131 4.05 -13.09 -8.33
N LEU A 132 2.73 -12.96 -8.48
CA LEU A 132 1.78 -13.33 -7.44
C LEU A 132 1.72 -14.85 -7.21
N SER A 133 1.52 -15.26 -5.96
CA SER A 133 1.09 -16.62 -5.64
C SER A 133 -0.45 -16.70 -5.58
N SER A 134 -0.98 -17.92 -5.47
CA SER A 134 -2.41 -18.16 -5.29
C SER A 134 -2.98 -17.48 -4.04
N GLU A 135 -2.19 -17.38 -2.96
CA GLU A 135 -2.57 -16.67 -1.73
C GLU A 135 -2.64 -15.16 -1.94
N ASP A 136 -1.73 -14.60 -2.73
CA ASP A 136 -1.75 -13.18 -3.10
C ASP A 136 -3.00 -12.86 -3.92
N PHE A 137 -3.37 -13.73 -4.86
CA PHE A 137 -4.60 -13.56 -5.64
C PHE A 137 -5.84 -13.56 -4.76
N LYS A 138 -5.97 -14.51 -3.83
CA LYS A 138 -7.10 -14.54 -2.87
C LYS A 138 -7.16 -13.27 -2.01
N PHE A 139 -6.00 -12.75 -1.62
CA PHE A 139 -5.91 -11.49 -0.87
C PHE A 139 -6.40 -10.30 -1.70
N LEU A 140 -5.95 -10.20 -2.95
CA LEU A 140 -6.37 -9.16 -3.88
C LEU A 140 -7.85 -9.27 -4.24
N GLU A 141 -8.37 -10.47 -4.54
CA GLU A 141 -9.80 -10.69 -4.83
C GLU A 141 -10.68 -10.10 -3.72
N LYS A 142 -10.35 -10.40 -2.45
CA LYS A 142 -11.08 -9.86 -1.31
C LYS A 142 -11.01 -8.33 -1.25
N HIS A 143 -9.80 -7.76 -1.33
CA HIS A 143 -9.60 -6.34 -1.02
C HIS A 143 -9.89 -5.39 -2.18
N VAL A 144 -9.60 -5.83 -3.41
CA VAL A 144 -10.05 -5.15 -4.62
C VAL A 144 -11.56 -5.28 -4.75
N GLY A 145 -12.15 -6.44 -4.42
CA GLY A 145 -13.60 -6.60 -4.38
C GLY A 145 -14.29 -5.65 -3.39
N ASP A 146 -13.76 -5.52 -2.17
CA ASP A 146 -14.26 -4.56 -1.18
C ASP A 146 -14.13 -3.11 -1.67
N PHE A 147 -12.98 -2.75 -2.26
CA PHE A 147 -12.75 -1.43 -2.87
C PHE A 147 -13.75 -1.13 -4.00
N CYS A 148 -13.99 -2.11 -4.86
CA CYS A 148 -14.91 -1.98 -5.98
C CYS A 148 -16.35 -1.79 -5.52
N LYS A 149 -16.78 -2.51 -4.48
CA LYS A 149 -18.11 -2.33 -3.87
C LYS A 149 -18.29 -0.94 -3.27
N GLU A 150 -17.25 -0.40 -2.62
CA GLU A 150 -17.31 0.92 -2.00
C GLU A 150 -17.39 2.06 -3.02
N PHE A 151 -16.63 1.96 -4.12
CA PHE A 151 -16.49 3.06 -5.10
C PHE A 151 -17.21 2.85 -6.43
N GLY A 152 -17.85 1.69 -6.63
CA GLY A 152 -18.62 1.39 -7.85
C GLY A 152 -17.78 0.98 -9.06
N PHE A 153 -16.65 0.29 -8.84
CA PHE A 153 -15.83 -0.27 -9.92
C PHE A 153 -16.15 -1.74 -10.20
N ASN A 154 -15.66 -2.26 -11.33
CA ASN A 154 -15.73 -3.68 -11.65
C ASN A 154 -14.44 -4.40 -11.20
N ALA A 155 -14.58 -5.34 -10.27
CA ALA A 155 -13.43 -6.08 -9.73
C ALA A 155 -12.77 -6.99 -10.77
N ASP A 156 -13.56 -7.63 -11.64
CA ASP A 156 -13.04 -8.57 -12.65
C ASP A 156 -12.19 -7.85 -13.69
N GLU A 157 -12.59 -6.64 -14.07
CA GLU A 157 -11.79 -5.78 -14.97
C GLU A 157 -10.45 -5.40 -14.35
N ILE A 158 -10.42 -5.08 -13.05
CA ILE A 158 -9.19 -4.69 -12.36
C ILE A 158 -8.29 -5.91 -12.11
N LEU A 159 -8.86 -7.02 -11.67
CA LEU A 159 -8.13 -8.25 -11.32
C LEU A 159 -7.67 -9.04 -12.55
N GLY A 160 -8.26 -8.80 -13.73
CA GLY A 160 -7.83 -9.38 -14.99
C GLY A 160 -6.48 -8.85 -15.50
N ASP A 161 -6.01 -7.73 -14.96
CA ASP A 161 -4.71 -7.17 -15.31
C ASP A 161 -3.54 -7.89 -14.63
N LYS A 162 -2.33 -7.67 -15.15
CA LYS A 162 -1.10 -8.15 -14.50
C LYS A 162 -0.86 -7.39 -13.20
N PHE A 163 -0.52 -8.12 -12.14
CA PHE A 163 -0.02 -7.57 -10.89
C PHE A 163 1.41 -8.05 -10.61
N LEU A 164 2.15 -7.20 -9.90
CA LEU A 164 3.45 -7.51 -9.33
C LEU A 164 3.34 -7.41 -7.81
N LYS A 165 4.14 -8.22 -7.10
CA LYS A 165 4.35 -8.03 -5.66
C LYS A 165 5.79 -7.62 -5.36
N LEU A 166 5.93 -6.72 -4.40
CA LEU A 166 7.19 -6.25 -3.87
C LEU A 166 7.36 -6.70 -2.42
N LEU A 167 8.53 -7.22 -2.09
CA LEU A 167 8.90 -7.69 -0.77
C LEU A 167 10.40 -7.46 -0.53
N PRO A 168 10.85 -7.36 0.74
CA PRO A 168 12.27 -7.29 1.04
C PRO A 168 12.97 -8.58 0.60
N VAL A 169 14.12 -8.45 -0.09
CA VAL A 169 14.89 -9.60 -0.60
C VAL A 169 15.53 -10.45 0.51
N SER A 170 15.56 -9.94 1.74
CA SER A 170 16.16 -10.62 2.90
C SER A 170 15.40 -10.25 4.17
N LYS A 171 15.32 -11.20 5.13
CA LYS A 171 14.85 -10.91 6.51
C LYS A 171 15.80 -9.98 7.28
N ARG A 172 17.03 -9.78 6.79
CA ARG A 172 18.05 -8.85 7.33
C ARG A 172 18.70 -8.04 6.20
N PRO A 173 17.96 -7.19 5.49
CA PRO A 173 18.52 -6.44 4.35
C PRO A 173 19.64 -5.48 4.79
N TYR A 174 19.63 -5.04 6.06
CA TYR A 174 20.59 -4.10 6.63
C TYR A 174 21.51 -4.70 7.70
N GLY A 175 21.55 -6.04 7.83
CA GLY A 175 22.32 -6.71 8.87
C GLY A 175 23.83 -6.45 8.83
N LYS A 176 24.36 -5.86 7.75
CA LYS A 176 25.77 -5.46 7.60
C LYS A 176 26.01 -3.95 7.70
N VAL A 177 24.95 -3.14 7.78
CA VAL A 177 25.05 -1.66 7.81
C VAL A 177 25.19 -1.13 9.25
N TYR A 178 24.76 -1.91 10.24
CA TYR A 178 24.67 -1.48 11.65
C TYR A 178 25.53 -2.28 12.63
N VAL A 179 26.48 -3.10 12.15
CA VAL A 179 27.48 -3.77 13.00
C VAL A 179 28.83 -3.11 12.74
N TYR A 180 29.29 -2.34 13.71
CA TYR A 180 30.67 -1.96 13.90
C TYR A 180 31.17 -2.66 15.18
#